data_AF-A0A939W1Y8-F1
#
_entry.id   AF-A0A939W1Y8-F1
#
_cell.length_a   1.000
_cell.length_b   1.000
_cell.length_c   1.000
_cell.angle_alpha   90.00
_cell.angle_beta   90.00
_cell.angle_gamma   90.00
#
_symmetry.space_group_name_H-M   'P 1'
#
loop_
_entity.id
_entity.type
_entity.pdbx_description
1 polymer ?
#
loop_
_entity_poly.entity_id
_entity_poly.type
_entity_poly.pdbx_seq_one_letter_code
_entity_poly.pdbx_strand_id
1 'polypeptide(L)' 'MQETKRRRGHPKAEGPTKDKTICLRVLESTYRQIKQYSAERGTSVAIIVNEAIEEYLQSKIK' A
#
# COMPACT_ATOMS: atom_id res chain seq x y z
N MET A 1 23.45 -39.19 -2.82
CA MET A 1 22.75 -38.97 -1.55
C MET A 1 22.95 -37.51 -1.11
N GLN A 2 21.84 -36.87 -0.78
CA GLN A 2 21.59 -35.68 0.06
C GLN A 2 22.03 -34.26 -0.34
N GLU A 3 20.98 -33.45 -0.55
CA GLU A 3 20.87 -31.99 -0.47
C GLU A 3 21.43 -31.38 0.83
N THR A 4 21.98 -30.16 0.74
CA THR A 4 21.67 -29.14 1.77
C THR A 4 21.26 -27.80 1.14
N LYS A 5 20.01 -27.45 1.46
CA LYS A 5 19.28 -26.22 1.18
C LYS A 5 19.85 -25.04 1.98
N ARG A 6 19.84 -23.84 1.39
CA ARG A 6 19.08 -22.64 1.82
C ARG A 6 19.74 -21.36 1.27
N ARG A 7 19.18 -20.82 0.18
CA ARG A 7 19.26 -19.37 -0.06
C ARG A 7 18.54 -18.68 1.11
N ARG A 8 19.26 -18.01 2.00
CA ARG A 8 18.64 -17.04 2.93
C ARG A 8 19.08 -15.65 2.52
N GLY A 9 18.48 -15.18 1.43
CA GLY A 9 18.49 -13.77 1.09
C GLY A 9 17.58 -13.01 2.04
N HIS A 10 18.13 -11.91 2.56
CA HIS A 10 17.45 -10.75 3.15
C HIS A 10 16.62 -10.98 4.44
N PRO A 11 17.06 -10.45 5.59
CA PRO A 11 16.13 -10.19 6.69
C PRO A 11 15.01 -9.26 6.18
N LYS A 12 13.75 -9.69 6.31
CA LYS A 12 12.59 -8.89 5.93
C LYS A 12 12.44 -7.77 6.96
N ALA A 13 12.77 -6.54 6.56
CA ALA A 13 12.69 -5.37 7.41
C ALA A 13 11.26 -5.15 7.95
N GLU A 14 11.15 -4.75 9.22
CA GLU A 14 9.91 -4.32 9.90
C GLU A 14 9.54 -2.85 9.58
N GLY A 15 9.96 -2.34 8.42
CA GLY A 15 9.53 -1.06 7.86
C GLY A 15 8.70 -1.28 6.60
N PRO A 16 8.11 -0.23 5.99
CA PRO A 16 7.46 -0.38 4.70
C PRO A 16 8.45 -1.06 3.75
N THR A 17 8.08 -2.25 3.26
CA THR A 17 8.94 -3.01 2.35
C THR A 17 9.20 -2.12 1.15
N LYS A 18 10.48 -1.78 0.89
CA LYS A 18 10.95 -0.80 -0.12
C LYS A 18 10.44 -1.02 -1.56
N ASP A 19 9.63 -2.03 -1.81
CA ASP A 19 9.48 -2.68 -3.11
C ASP A 19 8.04 -3.07 -3.50
N LYS A 20 7.01 -2.46 -2.91
CA LYS A 20 5.62 -2.77 -3.29
C LYS A 20 4.79 -1.54 -3.58
N THR A 21 5.19 -0.79 -4.61
CA THR A 21 4.25 0.09 -5.30
C THR A 21 3.16 -0.76 -5.93
N ILE A 22 1.91 -0.53 -5.55
CA ILE A 22 0.75 -1.17 -6.17
C ILE A 22 0.07 -0.17 -7.11
N CYS A 23 -0.29 -0.64 -8.31
CA CYS A 23 -1.09 0.14 -9.24
C CYS A 23 -2.55 -0.27 -9.08
N LEU A 24 -3.41 0.69 -8.74
CA LEU A 24 -4.85 0.47 -8.60
C LEU A 24 -5.59 1.08 -9.80
N ARG A 25 -6.56 0.34 -10.34
CA ARG A 25 -7.51 0.88 -11.32
C ARG A 25 -8.76 1.32 -10.58
N VAL A 26 -9.13 2.58 -10.77
CA VAL A 26 -10.33 3.19 -10.19
C VAL A 26 -11.12 3.90 -11.27
N LEU A 27 -12.40 4.16 -11.01
CA LEU A 27 -13.20 5.01 -11.88
C LEU A 27 -12.62 6.43 -11.92
N GLU A 28 -12.75 7.10 -13.06
CA GLU A 28 -12.23 8.45 -13.22
C GLU A 28 -12.88 9.44 -12.25
N SER A 29 -14.19 9.29 -12.00
CA SER A 29 -14.92 10.09 -11.01
C SER A 29 -14.33 9.95 -9.61
N THR A 30 -14.02 8.72 -9.19
CA THR A 30 -13.37 8.44 -7.91
C THR A 30 -11.97 9.04 -7.84
N TYR A 31 -11.17 8.91 -8.90
CA TYR A 31 -9.85 9.52 -8.94
C TYR A 31 -9.92 11.05 -8.81
N ARG A 32 -10.87 11.71 -9.48
CA ARG A 32 -11.07 13.17 -9.36
C ARG A 32 -11.41 13.58 -7.94
N GLN A 33 -12.27 12.82 -7.26
CA GLN A 33 -12.61 13.07 -5.85
C GLN A 33 -11.40 12.91 -4.94
N ILE A 34 -10.63 11.83 -5.08
CA ILE A 34 -9.41 11.60 -4.30
C ILE A 34 -8.39 12.73 -4.55
N LYS A 35 -8.24 13.16 -5.80
CA LYS A 35 -7.34 14.25 -6.18
C LYS A 35 -7.75 15.57 -5.53
N GLN A 36 -9.03 15.92 -5.57
CA GLN A 36 -9.54 17.13 -4.90
C GLN A 36 -9.29 17.07 -3.39
N TYR A 37 -9.65 15.96 -2.76
CA TYR A 37 -9.46 15.77 -1.31
C TYR A 37 -7.97 15.84 -0.91
N SER A 38 -7.08 15.27 -1.72
CA SER A 38 -5.64 15.34 -1.48
C SER A 38 -5.11 16.78 -1.56
N ALA A 39 -5.65 17.60 -2.46
CA ALA A 39 -5.28 19.00 -2.60
C ALA A 39 -5.75 19.85 -1.40
N GLU A 40 -6.97 19.61 -0.92
CA GLU A 40 -7.52 20.28 0.27
C GLU A 40 -6.69 20.00 1.53
N ARG A 41 -6.14 18.79 1.65
CA ARG A 41 -5.27 18.38 2.76
C ARG A 41 -3.79 18.72 2.57
N GLY A 42 -3.39 19.23 1.41
CA GLY A 42 -1.98 19.48 1.09
C GLY A 42 -1.11 18.21 1.10
N THR A 43 -1.69 17.06 0.74
CA THR A 43 -1.02 15.75 0.76
C THR A 43 -1.09 15.06 -0.59
N SER A 44 -0.42 13.91 -0.74
CA SER A 44 -0.42 13.14 -1.97
C SER A 44 -1.61 12.17 -2.05
N VAL A 45 -2.08 11.89 -3.27
CA VAL A 45 -3.10 10.86 -3.54
C VAL A 45 -2.70 9.50 -2.94
N ALA A 46 -1.42 9.14 -2.97
CA ALA A 46 -0.93 7.88 -2.43
C ALA A 46 -1.16 7.76 -0.91
N ILE A 47 -0.98 8.86 -0.17
CA ILE A 47 -1.21 8.89 1.28
C ILE A 47 -2.71 8.71 1.57
N ILE A 48 -3.58 9.46 0.88
CA ILE A 48 -5.04 9.34 1.02
C ILE A 48 -5.52 7.91 0.74
N VAL A 49 -5.00 7.30 -0.32
CA VAL A 49 -5.36 5.93 -0.69
C VAL A 49 -4.88 4.92 0.35
N ASN A 50 -3.68 5.10 0.90
CA ASN A 50 -3.18 4.24 1.98
C ASN A 50 -4.03 4.37 3.24
N GLU A 51 -4.36 5.59 3.68
CA GLU A 51 -5.24 5.83 4.84
C GLU A 51 -6.59 5.11 4.66
N ALA A 52 -7.21 5.26 3.48
CA ALA A 52 -8.49 4.61 3.18
C ALA A 52 -8.39 3.07 3.19
N ILE A 53 -7.28 2.50 2.72
CA ILE A 53 -7.04 1.06 2.75
C ILE A 53 -6.86 0.58 4.21
N GLU A 54 -6.09 1.30 5.02
CA GLU A 54 -5.87 0.98 6.43
C GLU A 54 -7.19 1.01 7.23
N GLU A 55 -8.00 2.05 7.05
CA GLU A 55 -9.33 2.17 7.66
C GLU A 55 -10.24 1.00 7.26
N TYR A 56 -10.27 0.65 5.98
CA TYR A 56 -11.07 -0.47 5.49
C TYR A 56 -10.62 -1.82 6.10
N LEU A 57 -9.31 -2.07 6.17
CA LEU A 57 -8.77 -3.29 6.76
C LEU A 57 -9.09 -3.39 8.26
N GLN A 58 -8.92 -2.29 9.01
CA GLN A 58 -9.27 -2.25 10.42
C GLN A 58 -10.77 -2.50 10.66
N SER A 59 -11.64 -2.03 9.76
CA SER A 59 -13.08 -2.30 9.83
C SER A 59 -13.46 -3.76 9.56
N LYS A 60 -12.61 -4.52 8.85
CA LYS A 60 -12.89 -5.92 8.48
C LYS A 60 -12.26 -6.97 9.40
N ILE A 61 -11.28 -6.56 10.20
CA ILE A 61 -10.56 -7.44 11.14
C ILE A 61 -11.18 -7.42 12.56
N LYS A 62 -12.16 -6.54 12.81
CA LYS A 62 -13.02 -6.57 14.01
C LYS A 62 -14.15 -7.58 13.85
#